data_AF-A0A8S0TSW9-F1
#
_entry.id   AF-A0A8S0TSW9-F1
#
_cell.length_a   1.000
_cell.length_b   1.000
_cell.length_c   1.000
_cell.angle_alpha   90.00
_cell.angle_beta   90.00
_cell.angle_gamma   90.00
#
_symmetry.space_group_name_H-M   'P 1'
#
loop_
_entity.id
_entity.type
_entity.pdbx_description
1 polymer ?
#
loop_
_entity_poly.entity_id
_entity_poly.type
_entity_poly.pdbx_seq_one_letter_code
_entity_poly.pdbx_strand_id
1 'polypeptide(L)'
;MTLLLPDENVPGLQVRHDNKWITVKPVPNAFIINIGDQIQVLTNANYKSVEHRVMVNSSKERVSLALFYNPRGDVLIKPVEELVTEEKPALYSPMTFDEYRVYIRTKGLSGKSQVESLKSLK
;
A
#
# COMPACT_ATOMS: atom_id res chain seq x y z
N MET A 1 7.14 0.14 1.46
CA MET A 1 6.64 0.20 2.84
C MET A 1 6.56 1.66 3.24
N THR A 2 5.59 2.04 4.05
CA THR A 2 5.46 3.41 4.53
C THR A 2 5.56 3.46 6.05
N LEU A 3 6.36 4.39 6.55
CA LEU A 3 6.40 4.78 7.95
C LEU A 3 5.76 6.15 8.06
N LEU A 4 4.69 6.26 8.83
CA LEU A 4 3.97 7.50 9.05
C LEU A 4 4.14 7.94 10.50
N LEU A 5 4.70 9.12 10.71
CA LEU A 5 4.61 9.84 11.98
C LEU A 5 3.28 10.61 11.98
N PRO A 6 2.26 10.17 12.75
CA PRO A 6 0.99 10.87 12.79
C PRO A 6 1.08 12.13 13.66
N ASP A 7 0.12 13.03 13.48
CA ASP A 7 -0.24 13.98 14.52
C ASP A 7 -0.80 13.20 15.72
N GLU A 8 -0.24 13.37 16.91
CA GLU A 8 -0.69 12.64 18.10
C GLU A 8 -2.05 13.12 18.63
N ASN A 9 -2.42 14.37 18.33
CA ASN A 9 -3.59 15.03 18.92
C ASN A 9 -4.76 15.14 17.93
N VAL A 10 -4.50 15.05 16.63
CA VAL A 10 -5.51 15.23 15.59
C VAL A 10 -5.63 13.97 14.71
N PRO A 11 -6.65 13.11 14.95
CA PRO A 11 -6.88 11.95 14.11
C PRO A 11 -7.31 12.37 12.70
N GLY A 12 -7.13 11.49 11.73
CA GLY A 12 -7.54 11.77 10.36
C GLY A 12 -7.29 10.64 9.37
N LEU A 13 -6.27 9.81 9.63
CA LEU A 13 -6.03 8.62 8.82
C LEU A 13 -7.18 7.62 9.00
N GLN A 14 -7.74 7.15 7.90
CA GLN A 14 -8.65 6.02 7.86
C GLN A 14 -8.10 4.92 6.95
N VAL A 15 -8.29 3.67 7.35
CA VAL A 15 -7.93 2.48 6.57
C VAL A 15 -9.20 1.70 6.21
N ARG A 16 -9.23 1.09 5.02
CA ARG A 16 -10.35 0.27 4.58
C ARG A 16 -10.17 -1.17 5.09
N HIS A 17 -11.15 -1.65 5.84
CA HIS A 17 -11.21 -3.01 6.38
C HIS A 17 -12.65 -3.51 6.32
N ASP A 18 -12.89 -4.69 5.75
CA ASP A 18 -14.23 -5.27 5.54
C ASP A 18 -15.24 -4.28 4.95
N ASN A 19 -14.83 -3.57 3.90
CA ASN A 19 -15.60 -2.51 3.22
C ASN A 19 -16.04 -1.33 4.11
N LYS A 20 -15.45 -1.19 5.30
CA LYS A 20 -15.66 -0.07 6.21
C LYS A 20 -14.39 0.75 6.33
N TRP A 21 -14.57 2.06 6.52
CA TRP A 21 -13.47 2.97 6.85
C TRP A 21 -13.30 3.01 8.36
N ILE A 22 -12.11 2.64 8.84
CA ILE A 22 -11.77 2.65 10.27
C ILE A 22 -10.73 3.74 10.51
N THR A 23 -11.04 4.68 11.42
CA THR A 23 -10.11 5.71 11.86
C THR A 23 -9.00 5.10 12.69
N VAL A 24 -7.75 5.31 12.27
CA VAL A 24 -6.56 4.91 13.02
C VAL A 24 -6.30 5.96 14.09
N LYS A 25 -6.34 5.53 15.36
CA LYS A 25 -6.02 6.41 16.49
C LYS A 25 -4.50 6.51 16.62
N PRO A 26 -3.93 7.72 16.64
CA PRO A 26 -2.52 7.91 16.97
C PRO A 26 -2.21 7.32 18.35
N VAL A 27 -1.05 6.69 18.48
CA VAL A 27 -0.52 6.23 19.76
C VAL A 27 0.72 7.07 20.06
N PRO A 28 0.87 7.64 21.27
CA PRO A 28 2.04 8.45 21.61
C PRO A 28 3.35 7.71 21.37
N ASN A 29 4.34 8.40 20.81
CA ASN A 29 5.66 7.85 20.49
C ASN A 29 5.64 6.65 19.51
N ALA A 30 4.63 6.56 18.65
CA ALA A 30 4.49 5.46 17.71
C ALA A 30 4.44 5.93 16.25
N PHE A 31 5.01 5.10 15.37
CA PHE A 31 4.78 5.19 13.93
C PHE A 31 3.60 4.30 13.54
N ILE A 32 2.83 4.77 12.55
CA ILE A 32 1.89 3.92 11.83
C ILE A 32 2.64 3.32 10.63
N ILE A 33 2.65 2.00 10.53
CA ILE A 33 3.30 1.28 9.44
C ILE A 33 2.23 0.71 8.52
N ASN A 34 2.36 0.97 7.22
CA ASN A 34 1.55 0.29 6.22
C ASN A 34 2.39 -0.28 5.08
N ILE A 35 1.90 -1.38 4.53
CA ILE A 35 2.51 -2.07 3.40
C ILE A 35 1.95 -1.53 2.08
N GLY A 36 2.82 -1.42 1.08
CA GLY A 36 2.47 -1.00 -0.27
C GLY A 36 2.31 -2.19 -1.22
N ASP A 37 1.83 -1.92 -2.43
CA ASP A 37 1.52 -2.95 -3.41
C ASP A 37 2.72 -3.84 -3.76
N GLN A 38 3.93 -3.29 -3.74
CA GLN A 38 5.15 -4.06 -4.02
C GLN A 38 5.35 -5.21 -3.03
N ILE A 39 5.09 -4.99 -1.74
CA ILE A 39 5.17 -6.05 -0.72
C ILE A 39 4.04 -7.06 -0.89
N GLN A 40 2.85 -6.60 -1.27
CA GLN A 40 1.73 -7.49 -1.58
C GLN A 40 2.07 -8.42 -2.76
N VAL A 41 2.69 -7.90 -3.82
CA VAL A 41 3.15 -8.70 -4.98
C VAL A 41 4.23 -9.70 -4.56
N LEU A 42 5.29 -9.25 -3.87
CA LEU A 42 6.38 -10.10 -3.40
C LEU A 42 5.88 -11.26 -2.55
N THR A 43 4.92 -11.00 -1.66
CA THR A 43 4.39 -12.01 -0.73
C THR A 43 3.28 -12.88 -1.32
N ASN A 44 3.04 -12.79 -2.63
CA ASN A 44 1.96 -13.49 -3.32
C ASN A 44 0.60 -13.31 -2.60
N ALA A 45 0.30 -12.07 -2.20
CA ALA A 45 -0.90 -11.66 -1.45
C ALA A 45 -1.04 -12.17 0.01
N ASN A 46 0.00 -12.76 0.62
CA ASN A 46 -0.03 -13.05 2.06
C ASN A 46 -0.15 -11.77 2.88
N TYR A 47 0.52 -10.70 2.44
CA TYR A 47 0.37 -9.36 3.00
C TYR A 47 -0.47 -8.49 2.06
N LYS A 48 -1.42 -7.74 2.63
CA LYS A 48 -2.39 -6.93 1.87
C LYS A 48 -2.10 -5.43 1.99
N SER A 49 -1.75 -4.81 0.88
CA SER A 49 -1.76 -3.34 0.76
C SER A 49 -3.21 -2.87 0.82
N VAL A 50 -3.56 -2.09 1.84
CA VAL A 50 -4.93 -1.62 2.06
C VAL A 50 -5.10 -0.18 1.59
N GLU A 51 -6.29 0.10 1.07
CA GLU A 51 -6.68 1.48 0.79
C GLU A 51 -6.74 2.27 2.09
N HIS A 52 -6.28 3.51 2.02
CA HIS A 52 -6.29 4.44 3.12
C HIS A 52 -6.57 5.85 2.59
N ARG A 53 -7.16 6.69 3.44
CA ARG A 53 -7.47 8.09 3.13
C ARG A 53 -7.24 8.95 4.35
N VAL A 54 -7.12 10.26 4.15
CA VAL A 54 -7.04 11.23 5.25
C VAL A 54 -8.29 12.09 5.23
N MET A 55 -8.97 12.18 6.36
CA MET A 55 -10.11 13.06 6.57
C MET A 55 -9.64 14.42 7.09
N VAL A 56 -10.27 15.48 6.62
CA VAL A 56 -10.11 16.84 7.14
C VAL A 56 -11.13 17.13 8.23
N ASN A 57 -10.86 18.14 9.06
CA ASN A 57 -11.80 18.66 10.05
C ASN A 57 -11.77 20.19 10.03
N SER A 58 -12.80 20.84 10.58
CA SER A 58 -12.94 22.30 10.57
C SER A 58 -12.33 23.01 11.77
N SER A 59 -11.82 22.27 12.76
CA SER A 59 -11.46 22.81 14.07
C SER A 59 -9.95 22.93 14.30
N LYS A 60 -9.16 22.02 13.73
CA LYS A 60 -7.72 21.92 13.97
C LYS A 60 -6.98 21.49 12.71
N GLU A 61 -5.85 22.14 12.47
CA GLU A 61 -4.84 21.66 11.53
C GLU A 61 -4.30 20.29 11.95
N ARG A 62 -3.82 19.52 10.96
CA ARG A 62 -3.22 18.20 11.18
C ARG A 62 -1.97 18.11 10.34
N VAL A 63 -0.85 17.76 10.94
CA VAL A 63 0.43 17.55 10.24
C VAL A 63 0.93 16.12 10.47
N SER A 64 1.37 15.45 9.41
CA SER A 64 1.98 14.12 9.52
C SER A 64 3.12 13.97 8.52
N LEU A 65 4.15 13.20 8.88
CA LEU A 65 5.31 12.95 8.03
C LEU A 65 5.28 11.50 7.53
N ALA A 66 5.23 11.30 6.22
CA ALA A 66 5.25 9.99 5.60
C ALA A 66 6.60 9.73 4.91
N LEU A 67 7.29 8.67 5.34
CA LEU A 67 8.48 8.14 4.68
C LEU A 67 8.10 6.93 3.83
N PHE A 68 8.36 6.99 2.53
CA PHE A 68 8.13 5.89 1.60
C PHE A 68 9.43 5.15 1.28
N TYR A 69 9.57 3.93 1.80
CA TYR A 69 10.66 3.02 1.48
C TYR A 69 10.26 2.14 0.30
N ASN A 70 10.72 2.52 -0.89
CA ASN A 70 10.36 1.88 -2.15
C ASN A 70 11.55 1.13 -2.78
N PRO A 71 11.29 0.12 -3.64
CA PRO A 71 12.34 -0.54 -4.41
C PRO A 71 13.07 0.42 -5.35
N ARG A 72 14.28 0.02 -5.78
CA ARG A 72 14.97 0.66 -6.90
C ARG A 72 14.15 0.48 -8.19
N GLY A 73 14.19 1.48 -9.07
CA GLY A 73 13.29 1.58 -10.23
C GLY A 73 13.28 0.37 -11.17
N ASP A 74 14.47 -0.15 -11.46
CA ASP A 74 14.78 -1.23 -12.40
C ASP A 74 14.67 -2.64 -11.79
N VAL A 75 14.42 -2.75 -10.48
CA VAL A 75 14.32 -4.06 -9.83
C VAL A 75 13.02 -4.73 -10.22
N LEU A 76 13.12 -5.97 -10.70
CA LEU A 76 11.97 -6.79 -11.02
C LEU A 76 11.26 -7.25 -9.74
N ILE A 77 9.96 -6.96 -9.67
CA ILE A 77 9.07 -7.28 -8.56
C ILE A 77 8.13 -8.38 -9.04
N LYS A 78 8.27 -9.56 -8.44
CA LYS A 78 7.44 -10.74 -8.71
C LYS A 78 7.19 -11.50 -7.41
N PRO A 79 6.16 -12.38 -7.34
CA PRO A 79 6.03 -13.31 -6.22
C PRO A 79 7.36 -14.01 -5.92
N VAL A 80 7.75 -14.01 -4.65
CA VAL A 80 8.93 -14.73 -4.15
C VAL A 80 8.73 -16.22 -4.38
N GLU A 81 9.74 -16.91 -4.91
CA GLU A 81 9.62 -18.28 -5.45
C GLU A 81 9.20 -19.27 -4.36
N GLU A 82 9.69 -19.08 -3.14
CA GLU A 82 9.35 -19.86 -1.95
C GLU A 82 7.88 -19.72 -1.50
N LEU A 83 7.16 -18.72 -2.01
CA LEU A 83 5.74 -18.47 -1.72
C LEU A 83 4.82 -18.87 -2.89
N VAL A 84 5.39 -19.48 -3.93
CA VAL A 84 4.68 -20.02 -5.10
C VAL A 84 4.73 -21.54 -5.04
N THR A 85 3.56 -22.16 -5.08
CA THR A 85 3.37 -23.62 -5.00
C THR A 85 2.34 -24.05 -6.03
N GLU A 86 2.13 -25.36 -6.21
CA GLU A 86 1.08 -25.87 -7.09
C GLU A 86 -0.32 -25.47 -6.58
N GLU A 87 -0.54 -25.50 -5.26
CA GLU A 87 -1.80 -25.10 -4.62
C GLU A 87 -1.99 -23.57 -4.58
N LYS A 88 -0.88 -22.83 -4.62
CA LYS A 88 -0.86 -21.37 -4.61
C LYS A 88 0.09 -20.84 -5.70
N PRO A 89 -0.36 -20.84 -6.97
CA PRO A 89 0.43 -20.34 -8.08
C PRO A 89 0.71 -18.83 -7.94
N ALA A 90 1.63 -18.33 -8.76
CA ALA A 90 1.93 -16.91 -8.82
C ALA A 90 0.66 -16.11 -9.19
N LEU A 91 0.19 -15.28 -8.27
CA LEU A 91 -1.01 -14.48 -8.49
C LEU A 91 -0.75 -13.23 -9.31
N TYR A 92 0.50 -12.79 -9.41
CA TYR A 92 0.89 -11.52 -10.00
C TYR A 92 1.93 -11.71 -11.08
N SER A 93 1.72 -11.05 -12.23
CA SER A 93 2.70 -10.92 -13.29
C SER A 93 3.88 -10.04 -12.83
N PRO A 94 5.13 -10.36 -13.22
CA PRO A 94 6.29 -9.53 -12.89
C PRO A 94 6.18 -8.10 -13.44
N MET A 95 6.67 -7.13 -12.68
CA MET A 95 6.81 -5.73 -13.12
C MET A 95 8.01 -5.06 -12.44
N THR A 96 8.55 -4.00 -13.03
CA THR A 96 9.51 -3.10 -12.38
C THR A 96 8.80 -2.01 -11.60
N PHE A 97 9.52 -1.37 -10.66
CA PHE A 97 8.96 -0.21 -9.96
C PHE A 97 8.79 1.00 -10.91
N ASP A 98 9.58 1.11 -11.97
CA ASP A 98 9.45 2.17 -12.97
C ASP A 98 8.16 2.04 -13.78
N GLU A 99 7.84 0.84 -14.26
CA GLU A 99 6.54 0.55 -14.89
C GLU A 99 5.40 0.87 -13.93
N TYR A 100 5.55 0.50 -12.66
CA TYR A 100 4.55 0.83 -11.65
C TYR A 100 4.33 2.35 -11.51
N ARG A 101 5.41 3.12 -11.43
CA ARG A 101 5.34 4.60 -11.32
C ARG A 101 4.71 5.25 -12.56
N VAL A 102 5.05 4.76 -13.75
CA VAL A 102 4.50 5.26 -15.02
C VAL A 102 2.98 5.03 -15.08
N TYR A 103 2.51 3.85 -14.70
CA TYR A 103 1.07 3.56 -14.67
C TYR A 103 0.32 4.53 -13.73
N ILE A 104 0.78 4.74 -12.49
CA ILE A 104 0.10 5.67 -11.55
C ILE A 104 0.04 7.08 -12.13
N ARG A 105 1.15 7.56 -12.69
CA ARG A 105 1.23 8.94 -13.21
C ARG A 105 0.34 9.15 -14.44
N THR A 106 0.12 8.12 -15.24
CA THR A 106 -0.65 8.21 -16.50
C THR A 106 -2.13 7.87 -16.32
N LYS A 107 -2.46 6.94 -15.43
CA LYS A 107 -3.85 6.50 -15.16
C LYS A 107 -4.50 7.22 -13.97
N GLY A 108 -3.70 7.88 -13.13
CA GLY A 108 -4.15 8.51 -11.91
C GLY A 108 -4.37 7.52 -10.75
N LEU A 109 -4.70 8.05 -9.59
CA LEU A 109 -4.99 7.26 -8.39
C LEU A 109 -6.41 6.68 -8.49
N SER A 110 -6.52 5.35 -8.59
CA SER A 110 -7.81 4.64 -8.65
C SER A 110 -7.80 3.41 -7.73
N GLY A 111 -7.65 3.66 -6.44
CA GLY A 111 -7.68 2.61 -5.41
C GLY A 111 -6.69 1.48 -5.71
N LYS A 112 -7.21 0.25 -5.80
CA LYS A 112 -6.44 -0.97 -6.08
C LYS A 112 -6.26 -1.30 -7.57
N SER A 113 -6.72 -0.46 -8.50
CA SER A 113 -6.78 -0.78 -9.93
C SER A 113 -5.46 -1.33 -10.50
N GLN A 114 -4.34 -0.76 -10.09
CA GLN A 114 -3.04 -1.13 -10.61
C GLN A 114 -2.62 -2.53 -10.17
N VAL A 115 -2.57 -2.80 -8.86
CA VAL A 115 -2.17 -4.13 -8.38
C VAL A 115 -3.14 -5.22 -8.80
N GLU A 116 -4.41 -4.88 -8.99
CA GLU A 116 -5.41 -5.79 -9.55
C GLU A 116 -5.16 -6.06 -11.04
N SER A 117 -4.69 -5.07 -11.81
CA SER A 117 -4.32 -5.27 -13.23
C SER A 117 -3.11 -6.19 -13.42
N LEU A 118 -2.29 -6.36 -12.40
CA LEU A 118 -1.15 -7.28 -12.41
C LEU A 118 -1.56 -8.72 -12.12
N LYS A 119 -2.80 -8.98 -11.66
CA LYS A 119 -3.20 -10.35 -11.38
C LYS A 119 -3.16 -11.17 -12.67
N SER A 120 -2.41 -12.28 -12.64
CA SER A 120 -2.36 -13.18 -13.79
C SER A 120 -3.77 -13.70 -14.04
N LEU A 121 -4.23 -13.62 -15.30
CA LEU A 121 -5.48 -14.23 -15.72
C LEU A 121 -5.38 -15.74 -15.44
N LYS A 122 -6.38 -16.28 -14.74
CA LYS A 122 -6.55 -17.73 -14.63
C LYS A 122 -6.93 -18.32 -15.98
#